data_AF-A0A672N6W5-F1
#
_entry.id   AF-A0A672N6W5-F1
#
_cell.length_a   1.000
_cell.length_b   1.000
_cell.length_c   1.000
_cell.angle_alpha   90.00
_cell.angle_beta   90.00
_cell.angle_gamma   90.00
#
_symmetry.space_group_name_H-M   'P 1'
#
loop_
_entity.id
_entity.type
_entity.pdbx_description
1 polymer ?
#
loop_
_entity_poly.entity_id
_entity_poly.type
_entity_poly.pdbx_seq_one_letter_code
_entity_poly.pdbx_strand_id
1 'polypeptide(L)'
;MAGNIKDREAYQHLNFVYQAALCVLAQNPENTELARFYCLTQKTISKRLVLRQDPSTIVRCLSCGLTKQFPNNPKHKLWVDQPEAQLENQTSQDYCAMFKLWTDQTVPKQPKT
;
A
#
# COMPACT_ATOMS: atom_id res chain seq x y z
N MET A 1 -14.33 24.43 -3.27
CA MET A 1 -14.37 25.34 -2.11
C MET A 1 -13.82 24.57 -0.92
N ALA A 2 -12.69 24.98 -0.35
CA ALA A 2 -12.16 24.32 0.85
C ALA A 2 -13.15 24.58 1.99
N GLY A 3 -13.81 23.53 2.49
CA GLY A 3 -14.71 23.64 3.63
C GLY A 3 -13.99 24.25 4.83
N ASN A 4 -14.75 24.83 5.76
CA ASN A 4 -14.18 25.33 7.01
C ASN A 4 -13.65 24.15 7.85
N ILE A 5 -12.37 23.81 7.66
CA ILE A 5 -11.69 22.76 8.43
C ILE A 5 -11.43 23.33 9.81
N LYS A 6 -12.14 22.82 10.82
CA LYS A 6 -11.87 23.11 12.22
C LYS A 6 -10.42 22.78 12.54
N ASP A 7 -9.77 23.59 13.37
CA ASP A 7 -8.37 23.42 13.78
C ASP A 7 -7.35 23.49 12.63
N ARG A 8 -7.66 24.25 11.56
CA ARG A 8 -6.79 24.46 10.39
C ARG A 8 -5.34 24.82 10.77
N GLU A 9 -5.16 25.76 11.68
CA GLU A 9 -3.84 26.20 12.13
C GLU A 9 -3.07 25.07 12.81
N ALA A 10 -3.76 24.23 13.59
CA ALA A 10 -3.14 23.09 14.25
C ALA A 10 -2.67 22.04 13.24
N TYR A 11 -3.47 21.75 12.20
CA TYR A 11 -3.05 20.89 11.11
C TYR A 11 -1.87 21.47 10.30
N GLN A 12 -1.85 22.79 10.08
CA GLN A 12 -0.72 23.47 9.43
C GLN A 12 0.57 23.35 10.27
N HIS A 13 0.48 23.53 11.59
CA HIS A 13 1.60 23.30 12.51
C HIS A 13 2.10 21.85 12.48
N LEU A 14 1.19 20.85 12.52
CA LEU A 14 1.59 19.44 12.43
C LEU A 14 2.29 19.14 11.10
N ASN A 15 1.80 19.70 10.00
CA ASN A 15 2.42 19.54 8.68
C ASN A 15 3.79 20.20 8.62
N PHE A 16 3.95 21.39 9.19
CA PHE A 16 5.23 22.08 9.26
C PHE A 16 6.29 21.27 10.03
N VAL A 17 5.94 20.77 11.22
CA VAL A 17 6.86 19.96 12.03
C VAL A 17 7.25 18.66 11.30
N TYR A 18 6.28 18.04 10.61
CA TYR A 18 6.54 16.86 9.79
C TYR A 18 7.50 17.15 8.63
N GLN A 19 7.28 18.25 7.90
CA GLN A 19 8.16 18.67 6.81
C GLN A 19 9.57 19.06 7.31
N ALA A 20 9.70 19.64 8.49
CA ALA A 20 10.99 19.93 9.10
C ALA A 20 11.79 18.65 9.36
N ALA A 21 11.17 17.60 9.91
CA ALA A 21 11.79 16.29 10.09
C ALA A 21 12.33 15.71 8.78
N LEU A 22 11.51 15.83 7.74
CA LEU A 22 11.82 15.39 6.40
C LEU A 22 12.93 16.20 5.73
N CYS A 23 13.05 17.49 6.05
CA CYS A 23 14.12 18.35 5.57
C CYS A 23 15.46 18.02 6.25
N VAL A 24 15.45 17.74 7.56
CA VAL A 24 16.66 17.31 8.29
C VAL A 24 17.27 16.07 7.68
N LEU A 25 16.45 15.04 7.41
CA LEU A 25 16.92 13.80 6.79
C LEU A 25 17.45 14.00 5.37
N ALA A 26 16.94 15.00 4.64
CA ALA A 26 17.41 15.33 3.30
C ALA A 26 18.74 16.09 3.31
N GLN A 27 18.98 16.93 4.32
CA GLN A 27 20.24 17.68 4.47
C GLN A 27 21.35 16.81 5.07
N ASN A 28 21.04 16.08 6.14
CA ASN A 28 22.01 15.28 6.89
C ASN A 28 21.35 13.95 7.32
N PRO A 29 21.57 12.84 6.60
CA PRO A 29 20.92 11.56 6.90
C PRO A 29 21.37 10.95 8.24
N GLU A 30 22.56 11.29 8.72
CA GLU A 30 23.11 10.84 10.02
C GLU A 30 22.31 11.39 11.22
N ASN A 31 21.69 12.57 11.08
CA ASN A 31 20.97 13.23 12.17
C ASN A 31 19.54 12.70 12.35
N THR A 32 19.44 11.38 12.52
CA THR A 32 18.16 10.66 12.68
C THR A 32 17.43 11.04 13.97
N GLU A 33 18.16 11.40 15.03
CA GLU A 33 17.57 11.74 16.33
C GLU A 33 16.77 13.05 16.30
N LEU A 34 17.22 14.06 15.55
CA LEU A 34 16.45 15.30 15.38
C LEU A 34 15.16 15.06 14.59
N ALA A 35 15.21 14.24 13.55
CA ALA A 35 14.01 13.84 12.80
C ALA A 35 13.04 13.04 13.68
N ARG A 36 13.55 12.13 14.52
CA ARG A 36 12.75 11.40 15.52
C ARG A 36 12.11 12.36 16.51
N PHE A 37 12.85 13.35 17.02
CA PHE A 37 12.34 14.36 17.95
C PHE A 37 11.18 15.17 17.35
N TYR A 38 11.28 15.61 16.10
CA TYR A 38 10.18 16.31 15.42
C TYR A 38 8.94 15.42 15.25
N CYS A 39 9.12 14.17 14.81
CA CYS A 39 8.02 13.21 14.72
C CYS A 39 7.34 12.94 16.09
N LEU A 40 8.11 12.85 17.18
CA LEU A 40 7.58 12.70 18.54
C LEU A 40 6.82 13.95 19.00
N THR A 41 7.34 15.13 18.66
CA THR A 41 6.70 16.42 18.95
C THR A 41 5.36 16.53 18.25
N GLN A 42 5.30 16.21 16.96
CA GLN A 42 4.05 16.16 16.19
C GLN A 42 3.02 15.20 16.84
N LYS A 43 3.44 13.99 17.23
CA LYS A 43 2.56 13.03 17.92
C LYS A 43 2.06 13.56 19.27
N THR A 44 2.92 14.26 20.00
CA THR A 44 2.56 14.84 21.31
C THR A 44 1.56 15.98 21.16
N ILE A 45 1.77 16.89 20.20
CA ILE A 45 0.84 17.98 19.89
C ILE A 45 -0.52 17.43 19.47
N SER A 46 -0.53 16.43 18.56
CA SER A 46 -1.76 15.80 18.08
C SER A 46 -2.56 15.16 19.22
N LYS A 47 -1.89 14.52 20.17
CA LYS A 47 -2.53 13.92 21.36
C LYS A 47 -3.10 14.99 22.30
N ARG A 48 -2.34 16.05 22.57
CA ARG A 48 -2.77 17.16 23.47
C ARG A 48 -3.97 17.91 22.92
N LEU A 49 -3.99 18.16 21.61
CA LEU A 49 -5.08 18.87 20.94
C LEU A 49 -6.23 17.95 20.52
N VAL A 50 -6.15 16.64 20.83
CA VAL A 50 -7.17 15.63 20.47
C VAL A 50 -7.49 15.65 18.97
N LEU A 51 -6.46 15.84 18.15
CA LEU A 51 -6.59 15.88 16.69
C LEU A 51 -6.57 14.48 16.11
N ARG A 52 -7.55 14.20 15.25
CA ARG A 52 -7.63 12.95 14.52
C ARG A 52 -6.74 13.03 13.28
N GLN A 53 -5.65 12.28 13.28
CA GLN A 53 -4.84 12.06 12.07
C GLN A 53 -5.41 10.85 11.32
N ASP A 54 -5.54 10.96 10.00
CA ASP A 54 -5.95 9.83 9.18
C ASP A 54 -4.86 8.75 9.21
N PRO A 55 -5.22 7.48 9.53
CA PRO A 55 -4.27 6.39 9.60
C PRO A 55 -3.79 6.07 8.19
N SER A 56 -2.67 6.66 7.81
CA SER A 56 -2.00 6.41 6.54
C SER A 56 -0.50 6.24 6.77
N THR A 57 0.08 5.26 6.11
CA THR A 57 1.52 5.01 6.12
C THR A 57 2.15 5.78 4.99
N ILE A 58 2.97 6.77 5.34
CA ILE A 58 3.73 7.56 4.37
C ILE A 58 5.12 6.94 4.25
N VAL A 59 5.46 6.47 3.05
CA VAL A 59 6.77 5.91 2.72
C VAL A 59 7.53 6.92 1.87
N ARG A 60 8.74 7.29 2.30
CA ARG A 60 9.63 8.17 1.55
C ARG A 60 10.89 7.42 1.11
N CYS A 61 11.25 7.53 -0.16
CA CYS A 61 12.52 7.07 -0.67
C CYS A 61 13.67 7.97 -0.19
N LEU A 62 14.71 7.38 0.38
CA LEU A 62 15.90 8.12 0.85
C LEU A 62 16.83 8.54 -0.31
N SER A 63 16.77 7.85 -1.46
CA SER A 63 17.63 8.13 -2.61
C SER A 63 17.07 9.20 -3.55
N CYS A 64 15.74 9.24 -3.75
CA CYS A 64 15.09 10.17 -4.70
C CYS A 64 14.04 11.10 -4.07
N GLY A 65 13.75 10.96 -2.77
CA GLY A 65 12.76 11.80 -2.07
C GLY A 65 11.30 11.52 -2.41
N LEU A 66 11.01 10.62 -3.35
CA LEU A 66 9.65 10.26 -3.73
C LEU A 66 8.87 9.76 -2.51
N THR A 67 7.72 10.38 -2.26
CA THR A 67 6.86 10.06 -1.12
C THR A 67 5.56 9.43 -1.62
N LYS A 68 5.16 8.30 -1.04
CA LYS A 68 3.93 7.57 -1.33
C LYS A 68 3.12 7.42 -0.05
N GLN A 69 1.82 7.67 -0.11
CA GLN A 69 0.91 7.55 1.02
C GLN A 69 -0.03 6.37 0.78
N PHE A 70 -0.04 5.43 1.71
CA PHE A 70 -0.89 4.25 1.68
C PHE A 70 -1.94 4.35 2.79
N PRO A 71 -3.25 4.25 2.49
CA PRO A 71 -4.27 4.14 3.52
C PRO A 71 -4.05 2.89 4.38
N ASN A 72 -4.00 3.04 5.71
CA ASN A 72 -3.82 1.92 6.62
C ASN A 72 -5.21 1.41 7.07
N ASN A 73 -5.82 0.56 6.24
CA ASN A 73 -7.10 -0.10 6.55
C ASN A 73 -6.89 -1.62 6.71
N PRO A 74 -7.07 -2.18 7.92
CA PRO A 74 -6.84 -3.62 8.17
C PRO A 74 -7.82 -4.54 7.45
N LYS A 75 -8.96 -4.02 6.96
CA LYS A 75 -9.94 -4.80 6.20
C LYS A 75 -9.63 -4.86 4.70
N HIS A 76 -8.70 -4.03 4.23
CA HIS A 76 -8.39 -3.93 2.80
C HIS A 76 -7.33 -4.98 2.44
N LYS A 77 -7.68 -5.91 1.54
CA LYS A 77 -6.74 -6.90 0.95
C LYS A 77 -6.35 -6.46 -0.45
N LEU A 78 -5.10 -6.65 -0.85
CA LEU A 78 -4.71 -6.40 -2.24
C LEU A 78 -5.35 -7.46 -3.14
N TRP A 79 -5.64 -7.10 -4.38
CA TRP A 79 -6.17 -8.06 -5.36
C TRP A 79 -5.27 -9.29 -5.49
N VAL A 80 -3.95 -9.09 -5.50
CA VAL A 80 -2.94 -10.16 -5.58
C VAL A 80 -3.00 -11.14 -4.40
N ASP A 81 -3.50 -10.70 -3.24
CA ASP A 81 -3.64 -11.55 -2.05
C ASP A 81 -4.92 -12.40 -2.07
N GLN A 82 -5.80 -12.20 -3.07
CA GLN A 82 -7.03 -12.96 -3.20
C GLN A 82 -6.76 -14.28 -3.94
N PRO A 83 -7.29 -15.42 -3.45
CA PRO A 83 -7.05 -16.72 -4.07
C PRO A 83 -7.55 -16.79 -5.53
N GLU A 84 -8.56 -16.00 -5.89
CA GLU A 84 -9.09 -15.89 -7.25
C GLU A 84 -8.12 -15.20 -8.23
N ALA A 85 -7.22 -14.35 -7.72
CA ALA A 85 -6.25 -13.64 -8.54
C ALA A 85 -5.01 -14.49 -8.88
N GLN A 86 -4.82 -15.63 -8.20
CA GLN A 86 -3.70 -16.52 -8.40
C GLN A 86 -4.01 -17.51 -9.54
N LEU A 87 -3.44 -17.25 -10.73
CA LEU A 87 -3.55 -18.12 -11.92
C LEU A 87 -3.08 -19.56 -11.64
N GLU A 88 -2.17 -19.78 -10.68
CA GLU A 88 -1.73 -21.13 -10.28
C GLU A 88 -2.84 -21.98 -9.63
N ASN A 89 -3.93 -21.36 -9.14
CA ASN A 89 -5.12 -22.07 -8.68
C ASN A 89 -6.10 -22.41 -9.82
N GLN A 90 -5.90 -21.86 -11.04
CA GLN A 90 -6.50 -22.40 -12.26
C GLN A 90 -5.69 -23.63 -12.67
N THR A 91 -6.03 -24.71 -11.97
CA THR A 91 -5.52 -26.06 -12.10
C THR A 91 -5.05 -26.41 -13.51
N SER A 92 -3.81 -26.88 -13.62
CA SER A 92 -3.31 -27.64 -14.77
C SER A 92 -4.22 -28.83 -15.15
N GLN A 93 -5.14 -29.24 -14.28
CA GLN A 93 -6.18 -30.24 -14.55
C GLN A 93 -7.17 -29.79 -15.62
N ASP A 94 -7.51 -28.50 -15.71
CA ASP A 94 -8.47 -28.01 -16.71
C ASP A 94 -7.86 -28.02 -18.11
N TYR A 95 -6.58 -27.63 -18.24
CA TYR A 95 -5.85 -27.71 -19.51
C TYR A 95 -5.60 -29.17 -19.94
N CYS A 96 -5.41 -30.10 -19.01
CA CYS A 96 -5.25 -31.52 -19.32
C CYS A 96 -6.58 -32.21 -19.68
N ALA A 97 -7.69 -31.83 -19.02
CA ALA A 97 -9.04 -32.31 -19.34
C ALA A 97 -9.53 -31.78 -20.70
N MET A 98 -9.27 -30.50 -20.99
CA MET A 98 -9.62 -29.90 -22.28
C MET A 98 -8.81 -30.52 -23.43
N PHE A 99 -7.53 -30.84 -23.22
CA PHE A 99 -6.70 -31.52 -24.22
C PHE A 99 -7.16 -32.97 -24.46
N LYS A 100 -7.52 -33.72 -23.41
CA LYS A 100 -8.08 -35.08 -23.53
C LYS A 100 -9.41 -35.13 -24.30
N LEU A 101 -10.33 -34.20 -24.02
CA LEU A 101 -11.62 -34.09 -24.73
C LEU A 101 -11.46 -33.79 -26.22
N TRP A 102 -10.46 -32.99 -26.59
CA TRP A 102 -10.15 -32.70 -27.99
C TRP A 102 -9.49 -33.90 -28.71
N THR A 103 -8.61 -34.64 -28.03
CA THR A 103 -7.97 -35.84 -28.60
C THR A 103 -8.94 -37.02 -28.79
N ASP A 104 -9.96 -37.17 -27.93
CA ASP A 104 -10.94 -38.26 -28.06
C ASP A 104 -11.94 -38.05 -29.22
N GLN A 105 -12.14 -36.82 -29.68
CA GLN A 105 -13.05 -36.51 -30.80
C GLN A 105 -12.42 -36.73 -32.20
N THR A 106 -11.11 -36.98 -32.30
CA THR A 106 -10.38 -37.02 -33.58
C THR A 106 -9.88 -38.41 -34.01
N VAL A 107 -10.16 -39.48 -33.26
CA VAL A 107 -9.74 -40.85 -33.63
C VAL A 107 -10.91 -41.63 -34.27
N PRO A 108 -10.92 -41.86 -35.60
CA PRO A 108 -11.94 -42.71 -36.22
C PRO A 108 -11.74 -44.16 -35.79
N LYS A 109 -12.74 -44.74 -35.12
CA LYS A 109 -12.76 -46.17 -34.76
C LYS A 109 -12.83 -46.99 -36.05
N GLN A 110 -11.75 -47.69 -36.37
CA GLN A 110 -11.70 -48.64 -37.48
C GLN A 110 -12.65 -49.82 -37.21
N PRO A 111 -13.46 -50.25 -38.20
CA PRO A 111 -14.34 -51.40 -38.02
C PRO A 111 -13.51 -52.68 -37.89
N LYS A 112 -13.79 -53.46 -36.85
CA LYS A 112 -13.19 -54.79 -36.64
C LYS A 112 -13.82 -55.75 -37.65
N THR A 113 -12.96 -56.43 -38.42
CA THR A 113 -13.28 -57.50 -39.37
C THR A 113 -13.92 -58.71 -38.70
#